data_AF-A0A0C3EV94-F1
#
_entry.id   AF-A0A0C3EV94-F1
#
_cell.length_a   1.000
_cell.length_b   1.000
_cell.length_c   1.000
_cell.angle_alpha   90.00
_cell.angle_beta   90.00
_cell.angle_gamma   90.00
#
_symmetry.space_group_name_H-M   'P 1'
#
loop_
_entity.id
_entity.type
_entity.pdbx_description
1 polymer ?
#
loop_
_entity_poly.entity_id
_entity_poly.type
_entity_poly.pdbx_seq_one_letter_code
_entity_poly.pdbx_strand_id
1 'polypeptide(L)'
;MPCGTKEQLRSGKITVSSDQWPILLYHGYNFDPEDPWNGLFHSSLLVLGYKHIFTSLSSIEKEPKATHSGNAHIHGMTWVTPASIAYIATQLHFSLLSSPVFSRTDTAMDSERFYGSILDLLDDADEAEEVGDLLMWWNQ
;
A
#
# COMPACT_ATOMS: atom_id res chain seq x y z
N MET A 1 7.39 14.91 35.27
CA MET A 1 6.82 15.39 34.00
C MET A 1 6.81 14.24 32.99
N PRO A 2 5.74 13.45 32.87
CA PRO A 2 5.64 12.42 31.85
C PRO A 2 5.17 13.06 30.53
N CYS A 3 5.92 12.80 29.47
CA CYS A 3 5.67 13.19 28.08
C CYS A 3 4.31 12.65 27.61
N GLY A 4 3.37 13.56 27.33
CA GLY A 4 1.98 13.30 26.98
C GLY A 4 1.75 12.85 25.53
N THR A 5 2.56 11.92 25.02
CA THR A 5 2.37 11.35 23.68
C THR A 5 1.40 10.15 23.70
N LYS A 6 1.31 9.43 24.84
CA LYS A 6 0.48 8.21 24.95
C LYS A 6 -1.00 8.48 25.15
N GLU A 7 -1.38 9.62 25.75
CA GLU A 7 -2.78 9.95 26.01
C GLU A 7 -3.48 10.58 24.80
N GLN A 8 -2.73 11.21 23.88
CA GLN A 8 -3.28 11.75 22.62
C GLN A 8 -3.64 10.65 21.62
N LEU A 9 -2.98 9.48 21.69
CA LEU A 9 -3.36 8.29 20.91
C LEU A 9 -4.74 7.74 21.30
N ARG A 10 -5.18 7.96 22.55
CA ARG A 10 -6.42 7.38 23.09
C ARG A 10 -7.66 8.25 22.87
N SER A 11 -7.48 9.53 22.56
CA SER A 11 -8.57 10.51 22.47
C SER A 11 -9.21 10.61 21.08
N GLY A 12 -8.78 9.81 20.09
CA GLY A 12 -9.32 9.84 18.73
C GLY A 12 -9.14 11.19 18.04
N LYS A 13 -8.27 12.04 18.58
CA LYS A 13 -8.01 13.41 18.13
C LYS A 13 -6.56 13.56 17.70
N ILE A 14 -6.06 12.55 16.98
CA ILE A 14 -4.91 12.72 16.12
C ILE A 14 -5.54 13.10 14.78
N THR A 15 -5.46 14.39 14.45
CA THR A 15 -5.39 14.79 13.05
C THR A 15 -4.09 14.16 12.58
N VAL A 16 -4.16 12.91 12.12
CA VAL A 16 -3.06 12.27 11.41
C VAL A 16 -2.82 13.26 10.29
N SER A 17 -1.67 13.94 10.29
CA SER A 17 -1.31 14.75 9.12
C SER A 17 -1.53 13.81 7.94
N SER A 18 -2.13 14.33 6.87
CA SER A 18 -2.60 13.52 5.73
C SER A 18 -1.49 12.68 5.08
N ASP A 19 -0.27 12.81 5.60
CA ASP A 19 1.02 12.42 5.06
C ASP A 19 1.68 11.33 5.95
N GLN A 20 1.07 10.94 7.10
CA GLN A 20 1.55 9.81 7.89
C GLN A 20 1.02 8.48 7.35
N TRP A 21 1.75 7.97 6.38
CA TRP A 21 1.51 6.66 5.78
C TRP A 21 1.61 5.51 6.79
N PRO A 22 0.76 4.47 6.66
CA PRO A 22 0.87 3.26 7.48
C PRO A 22 2.27 2.65 7.42
N ILE A 23 2.81 2.26 8.57
CA ILE A 23 4.17 1.68 8.69
C ILE A 23 4.36 0.42 7.82
N LEU A 24 3.26 -0.26 7.47
CA LEU A 24 3.23 -1.41 6.58
C LEU A 24 3.72 -1.10 5.15
N LEU A 25 3.72 0.17 4.75
CA LEU A 25 4.19 0.61 3.44
C LEU A 25 5.72 0.77 3.38
N TYR A 26 6.37 0.88 4.54
CA TYR A 26 7.80 1.17 4.63
C TYR A 26 8.66 -0.10 4.61
N HIS A 27 9.84 0.02 4.02
CA HIS A 27 10.87 -1.01 4.07
C HIS A 27 11.24 -1.33 5.52
N GLY A 28 11.28 -2.62 5.86
CA GLY A 28 11.55 -3.07 7.22
C GLY A 28 10.54 -2.59 8.27
N TYR A 29 9.42 -2.00 7.85
CA TYR A 29 8.41 -1.39 8.73
C TYR A 29 9.01 -0.34 9.68
N ASN A 30 9.91 0.49 9.17
CA ASN A 30 10.50 1.61 9.90
C ASN A 30 10.24 2.91 9.15
N PHE A 31 9.76 3.92 9.88
CA PHE A 31 9.58 5.28 9.36
C PHE A 31 10.76 6.15 9.79
N ASP A 32 11.35 6.88 8.84
CA ASP A 32 12.38 7.87 9.09
C ASP A 32 11.75 9.28 9.06
N PRO A 33 11.72 10.01 10.19
CA PRO A 33 11.12 11.35 10.23
C PRO A 33 11.96 12.40 9.51
N GLU A 34 13.25 12.16 9.28
CA GLU A 34 14.14 13.09 8.57
C GLU A 34 14.08 12.90 7.05
N ASP A 35 13.67 11.70 6.60
CA ASP A 35 13.47 11.33 5.20
C ASP A 35 12.21 10.44 5.05
N PRO A 36 11.02 11.05 4.89
CA PRO A 36 9.75 10.31 4.79
C PRO A 36 9.64 9.38 3.57
N TRP A 37 10.46 9.59 2.53
CA TRP A 37 10.49 8.70 1.36
C TRP A 37 11.36 7.47 1.58
N ASN A 38 12.24 7.50 2.58
CA ASN A 38 13.13 6.39 2.88
C ASN A 38 12.37 5.09 3.10
N GLY A 39 12.45 4.20 2.11
CA GLY A 39 11.77 2.91 2.13
C GLY A 39 10.25 2.98 1.96
N LEU A 40 9.65 4.14 1.69
CA LEU A 40 8.23 4.25 1.40
C LEU A 40 7.88 3.44 0.14
N PHE A 41 6.78 2.68 0.19
CA PHE A 41 6.36 1.71 -0.84
C PHE A 41 7.35 0.57 -1.16
N HIS A 42 8.38 0.35 -0.34
CA HIS A 42 9.38 -0.71 -0.51
C HIS A 42 9.19 -1.88 0.48
N SER A 43 8.03 -1.97 1.14
CA SER A 43 7.77 -3.07 2.07
C SER A 43 7.67 -4.42 1.36
N SER A 44 8.20 -5.46 2.01
CA SER A 44 8.10 -6.82 1.49
C SER A 44 6.65 -7.30 1.36
N LEU A 45 5.75 -6.77 2.19
CA LEU A 45 4.33 -7.06 2.12
C LEU A 45 3.70 -6.54 0.83
N LEU A 46 4.01 -5.30 0.43
CA LEU A 46 3.57 -4.73 -0.85
C LEU A 46 4.04 -5.59 -2.02
N VAL A 47 5.32 -5.96 -2.04
CA VAL A 47 5.90 -6.80 -3.12
C VAL A 47 5.21 -8.16 -3.19
N LEU A 48 4.97 -8.80 -2.05
CA LEU A 48 4.26 -10.09 -1.99
C LEU A 48 2.80 -9.96 -2.43
N GLY A 49 2.10 -8.91 -1.98
CA GLY A 49 0.72 -8.63 -2.37
C GLY A 49 0.59 -8.37 -3.88
N TYR A 50 1.51 -7.57 -4.43
CA TYR A 50 1.58 -7.29 -5.87
C TYR A 50 1.76 -8.58 -6.67
N LYS A 51 2.74 -9.42 -6.29
CA LYS A 51 2.97 -10.72 -6.93
C LYS A 51 1.74 -11.61 -6.84
N HIS A 52 1.12 -11.70 -5.67
CA HIS A 52 -0.06 -12.54 -5.47
C HIS A 52 -1.24 -12.12 -6.37
N ILE A 53 -1.49 -10.81 -6.49
CA ILE A 53 -2.64 -10.26 -7.21
C ILE A 53 -2.37 -10.19 -8.73
N PHE A 54 -1.22 -9.68 -9.14
CA PHE A 54 -0.94 -9.36 -10.55
C PHE A 54 -0.12 -10.43 -11.29
N THR A 55 0.72 -11.22 -10.61
CA THR A 55 1.57 -12.23 -11.29
C THR A 55 0.95 -13.63 -11.36
N SER A 56 -0.27 -13.79 -10.83
CA SER A 56 -1.07 -15.03 -10.80
C SER A 56 -0.47 -16.19 -10.00
N LEU A 57 -1.34 -16.90 -9.28
CA LEU A 57 -1.02 -18.09 -8.47
C LEU A 57 -0.36 -19.26 -9.25
N SER A 58 -0.32 -19.23 -10.58
CA SER A 58 0.30 -20.30 -11.39
C SER A 58 1.83 -20.38 -11.29
N SER A 59 2.50 -19.37 -10.73
CA SER A 59 3.95 -19.40 -10.50
C SER A 59 4.35 -20.14 -9.21
N ILE A 60 3.39 -20.42 -8.32
CA ILE A 60 3.67 -20.89 -6.95
C ILE A 60 3.25 -22.35 -6.67
N GLU A 61 2.48 -23.02 -7.54
CA GLU A 61 2.04 -24.40 -7.26
C GLU A 61 2.41 -25.42 -8.36
N LYS A 62 3.05 -26.52 -7.95
CA LYS A 62 3.43 -27.66 -8.80
C LYS A 62 2.29 -28.65 -9.09
N GLU A 63 1.05 -28.36 -8.73
CA GLU A 63 -0.10 -29.25 -8.97
C GLU A 63 -1.36 -28.43 -9.31
N PRO A 64 -1.95 -28.57 -10.51
CA PRO A 64 -3.08 -27.76 -10.94
C PRO A 64 -4.39 -28.39 -10.47
N LYS A 65 -5.05 -27.78 -9.48
CA LYS A 65 -6.45 -28.09 -9.14
C LYS A 65 -7.34 -26.86 -9.16
N ALA A 66 -7.88 -26.65 -10.36
CA ALA A 66 -9.29 -26.35 -10.65
C ALA A 66 -9.81 -24.90 -10.62
N THR A 67 -10.42 -24.55 -11.77
CA THR A 67 -11.67 -23.78 -11.96
C THR A 67 -11.74 -22.34 -11.45
N HIS A 68 -10.84 -21.51 -11.96
CA HIS A 68 -11.26 -20.40 -12.79
C HIS A 68 -10.23 -20.33 -13.90
N SER A 69 -10.60 -19.99 -15.14
CA SER A 69 -9.59 -19.64 -16.15
C SER A 69 -8.72 -18.56 -15.53
N GLY A 70 -7.52 -18.93 -15.08
CA GLY A 70 -6.60 -17.98 -14.46
C GLY A 70 -6.41 -16.85 -15.46
N ASN A 71 -6.43 -15.61 -14.99
CA ASN A 71 -6.17 -14.42 -15.79
C ASN A 71 -4.75 -14.39 -16.40
N ALA A 72 -4.08 -15.54 -16.55
CA ALA A 72 -2.85 -15.79 -17.27
C ALA A 72 -2.92 -15.41 -18.77
N HIS A 73 -3.99 -14.78 -19.22
CA HIS A 73 -4.05 -14.05 -20.47
C HIS A 73 -4.95 -12.81 -20.37
N ILE A 74 -4.70 -11.93 -19.39
CA ILE A 74 -5.15 -10.54 -19.46
C ILE A 74 -3.90 -9.68 -19.58
N HIS A 75 -3.44 -9.56 -20.83
CA HIS A 75 -2.60 -8.50 -21.38
C HIS A 75 -1.53 -7.88 -20.46
N GLY A 76 -0.26 -8.29 -20.62
CA GLY A 76 0.84 -7.33 -20.74
C GLY A 76 1.14 -6.38 -19.56
N MET A 77 0.78 -6.70 -18.31
CA MET A 77 1.36 -5.99 -17.16
C MET A 77 2.81 -6.44 -16.95
N THR A 78 3.71 -5.93 -17.80
CA THR A 78 5.17 -6.09 -17.66
C THR A 78 5.78 -5.03 -16.76
N TRP A 79 4.98 -4.01 -16.39
CA TRP A 79 5.44 -2.82 -15.69
C TRP A 79 4.51 -2.45 -14.53
N VAL A 80 5.11 -2.18 -13.38
CA VAL A 80 4.48 -1.59 -12.21
C VAL A 80 4.21 -0.11 -12.49
N THR A 81 2.98 0.31 -12.23
CA THR A 81 2.53 1.71 -12.34
C THR A 81 2.20 2.29 -10.96
N PRO A 82 2.20 3.62 -10.79
CA PRO A 82 1.74 4.27 -9.56
C PRO A 82 0.39 3.75 -9.06
N ALA A 83 -0.59 3.69 -9.97
CA ALA A 83 -1.93 3.17 -9.67
C ALA A 83 -1.93 1.71 -9.17
N SER A 84 -1.04 0.87 -9.71
CA SER A 84 -0.92 -0.52 -9.24
C SER A 84 -0.29 -0.63 -7.85
N ILE A 85 0.66 0.26 -7.49
CA ILE A 85 1.22 0.35 -6.14
C ILE A 85 0.14 0.83 -5.16
N ALA A 86 -0.55 1.92 -5.50
CA ALA A 86 -1.67 2.45 -4.72
C ALA A 86 -2.75 1.39 -4.48
N TYR A 87 -3.09 0.61 -5.51
CA TYR A 87 -4.06 -0.47 -5.40
C TYR A 87 -3.64 -1.53 -4.37
N ILE A 88 -2.41 -2.04 -4.44
CA ILE A 88 -1.93 -3.06 -3.49
C ILE A 88 -1.82 -2.51 -2.07
N ALA A 89 -1.35 -1.27 -1.92
CA ALA A 89 -1.31 -0.59 -0.63
C ALA A 89 -2.71 -0.54 0.01
N THR A 90 -3.73 -0.13 -0.76
CA THR A 90 -5.13 -0.11 -0.29
C THR A 90 -5.64 -1.50 0.07
N GLN A 91 -5.36 -2.51 -0.76
CA GLN A 91 -5.82 -3.88 -0.49
C GLN A 91 -5.17 -4.48 0.76
N LEU A 92 -3.88 -4.23 0.99
CA LEU A 92 -3.19 -4.68 2.19
C LEU A 92 -3.64 -3.91 3.43
N HIS A 93 -3.82 -2.60 3.31
CA HIS A 93 -4.35 -1.76 4.38
C HIS A 93 -5.71 -2.29 4.85
N PHE A 94 -6.63 -2.54 3.92
CA PHE A 94 -7.95 -3.11 4.24
C PHE A 94 -7.86 -4.53 4.81
N SER A 95 -7.03 -5.39 4.23
CA SER A 95 -6.87 -6.78 4.68
C SER A 95 -6.31 -6.89 6.11
N LEU A 96 -5.45 -5.94 6.51
CA LEU A 96 -4.81 -5.92 7.83
C LEU A 96 -5.58 -5.10 8.88
N LEU A 97 -6.33 -4.07 8.46
CA LEU A 97 -7.09 -3.20 9.34
C LEU A 97 -8.56 -3.60 9.48
N SER A 98 -8.93 -4.84 9.15
CA SER A 98 -10.29 -5.35 9.35
C SER A 98 -10.65 -5.34 10.85
N SER A 99 -11.12 -4.18 11.32
CA SER A 99 -11.74 -4.01 12.62
C SER A 99 -13.08 -4.78 12.59
N PRO A 100 -13.42 -5.54 13.65
CA PRO A 100 -14.66 -6.31 13.69
C PRO A 100 -15.93 -5.45 13.72
N VAL A 101 -15.81 -4.13 13.88
CA VAL A 101 -16.94 -3.18 13.86
C VAL A 101 -17.08 -2.60 12.45
N PHE A 102 -17.72 -3.40 11.60
CA PHE A 102 -17.86 -3.17 10.16
C PHE A 102 -19.04 -2.22 9.88
N SER A 103 -18.78 -0.91 9.76
CA SER A 103 -19.77 0.02 9.19
C SER A 103 -19.53 0.12 7.68
N ARG A 104 -20.40 -0.52 6.88
CA ARG A 104 -20.27 -0.64 5.42
C ARG A 104 -20.05 0.68 4.68
N THR A 105 -20.53 1.79 5.24
CA THR A 105 -20.42 3.13 4.64
C THR A 105 -19.11 3.83 4.96
N ASP A 106 -18.49 3.53 6.09
CA ASP A 106 -17.26 4.21 6.55
C ASP A 106 -16.04 3.60 5.87
N THR A 107 -15.95 2.26 5.86
CA THR A 107 -14.74 1.57 5.38
C THR A 107 -14.53 1.68 3.87
N ALA A 108 -15.61 1.73 3.09
CA ALA A 108 -15.50 1.94 1.64
C ALA A 108 -15.01 3.36 1.32
N MET A 109 -15.55 4.36 2.04
CA MET A 109 -15.19 5.76 1.86
C MET A 109 -13.75 6.04 2.32
N ASP A 110 -13.28 5.36 3.37
CA ASP A 110 -11.89 5.42 3.82
C ASP A 110 -10.92 4.77 2.83
N SER A 111 -11.32 3.68 2.17
CA SER A 111 -10.48 3.03 1.16
C SER A 111 -10.29 3.86 -0.11
N GLU A 112 -11.35 4.54 -0.57
CA GLU A 112 -11.29 5.43 -1.73
C GLU A 112 -10.40 6.63 -1.44
N ARG A 113 -10.55 7.23 -0.25
CA ARG A 113 -9.69 8.34 0.20
C ARG A 113 -8.24 7.93 0.34
N PHE A 114 -7.98 6.75 0.90
CA PHE A 114 -6.61 6.23 1.05
C PHE A 114 -5.95 5.93 -0.29
N TYR A 115 -6.70 5.34 -1.23
CA TYR A 115 -6.21 5.15 -2.60
C TYR A 115 -5.94 6.49 -3.29
N GLY A 116 -6.87 7.43 -3.19
CA GLY A 116 -6.74 8.78 -3.73
C GLY A 116 -5.53 9.51 -3.19
N SER A 117 -5.31 9.49 -1.87
CA SER A 117 -4.15 10.16 -1.27
C SER A 117 -2.82 9.57 -1.72
N ILE A 118 -2.74 8.26 -1.91
CA ILE A 118 -1.51 7.64 -2.45
C ILE A 118 -1.30 8.07 -3.90
N LEU A 119 -2.35 8.07 -4.71
CA LEU A 119 -2.25 8.55 -6.08
C LEU A 119 -1.84 10.02 -6.14
N ASP A 120 -2.43 10.87 -5.31
CA ASP A 120 -2.10 12.29 -5.25
C ASP A 120 -0.61 12.49 -4.94
N LEU A 121 -0.03 11.71 -4.01
CA LEU A 121 1.41 11.71 -3.75
C LEU A 121 2.23 11.23 -4.95
N LEU A 122 1.81 10.14 -5.59
CA LEU A 122 2.58 9.55 -6.70
C LEU A 122 2.44 10.32 -8.02
N ASP A 123 1.44 11.18 -8.15
CA ASP A 123 1.23 12.08 -9.30
C ASP A 123 1.69 13.52 -9.01
N ASP A 124 2.23 13.80 -7.81
CA ASP A 124 2.76 15.13 -7.45
C ASP A 124 4.02 15.44 -8.26
N ALA A 125 4.04 16.62 -8.87
CA ALA A 125 5.17 17.09 -9.67
C ALA A 125 6.40 17.40 -8.80
N ASP A 126 6.19 17.77 -7.55
CA ASP A 126 7.27 18.06 -6.60
C ASP A 126 7.99 16.76 -6.14
N GLU A 127 7.32 15.60 -6.26
CA GLU A 127 7.82 14.28 -5.84
C GLU A 127 8.24 13.41 -7.06
N ALA A 128 8.31 14.00 -8.25
CA ALA A 128 8.50 13.26 -9.50
C ALA A 128 9.85 12.53 -9.58
N GLU A 129 10.88 13.02 -8.88
CA GLU A 129 12.20 12.38 -8.83
C GLU A 129 12.13 11.08 -8.01
N GLU A 130 11.55 11.15 -6.80
CA GLU A 130 11.36 10.04 -5.87
C GLU A 130 10.42 8.98 -6.46
N VAL A 131 9.34 9.40 -7.12
CA VAL A 131 8.43 8.50 -7.84
C VAL A 131 9.15 7.81 -8.99
N GLY A 132 10.02 8.53 -9.71
CA GLY A 132 10.85 7.98 -10.78
C GLY A 132 11.76 6.86 -10.27
N ASP A 133 12.47 7.10 -9.17
CA ASP A 133 13.35 6.13 -8.52
C ASP A 133 12.56 4.92 -7.98
N LEU A 134 11.40 5.17 -7.36
CA LEU A 134 10.49 4.12 -6.89
C LEU A 134 10.07 3.21 -8.04
N LEU A 135 9.60 3.78 -9.16
CA LEU A 135 9.16 3.01 -10.32
C LEU A 135 10.34 2.28 -10.98
N MET A 136 11.52 2.89 -11.02
CA MET A 136 12.73 2.23 -11.48
C MET A 136 13.06 1.01 -10.62
N TRP A 137 12.95 1.10 -9.30
CA TRP A 137 13.18 -0.02 -8.38
C TRP A 137 12.15 -1.15 -8.55
N TRP A 138 10.87 -0.80 -8.67
CA TRP A 138 9.79 -1.78 -8.84
C TRP A 138 9.85 -2.55 -10.16
N ASN A 139 10.48 -1.97 -11.19
CA ASN A 139 10.56 -2.51 -12.55
C ASN A 139 11.92 -3.12 -12.91
N GLN A 140 12.78 -3.41 -11.92
CA GLN A 140 14.01 -4.19 -12.11
C GLN A 140 13.74 -5.68 -12.21
#